data_AF-W2TTU9-F1
#
_entry.id   AF-W2TTU9-F1
#
_cell.length_a   1.000
_cell.length_b   1.000
_cell.length_c   1.000
_cell.angle_alpha   90.00
_cell.angle_beta   90.00
_cell.angle_gamma   90.00
#
_symmetry.space_group_name_H-M   'P 1'
#
loop_
_entity.id
_entity.type
_entity.pdbx_description
1 polymer ?
#
loop_
_entity_poly.entity_id
_entity_poly.type
_entity_poly.pdbx_seq_one_letter_code
_entity_poly.pdbx_strand_id
1 'polypeptide(L)'
;MQKPSKVFGSRLYLYFELMMSINQLCGIAFVILSGYLFNTMGCGIKWPSKGNYGGVNFHGIFMASGLVFFQGEALLAYRFYRYDTKALSKFVHVAFHLLAIAFFSTGLSAMIIHKNKSDIDHFKSVHSWIGIGVMFVYVVQ
;
A
#
# COMPACT_ATOMS: atom_id res chain seq x y z
N MET A 1 27.87 13.25 30.33
CA MET A 1 27.64 12.93 28.90
C MET A 1 27.37 14.22 28.15
N GLN A 2 28.34 14.66 27.35
CA GLN A 2 28.27 15.90 26.56
C GLN A 2 27.17 15.79 25.49
N LYS A 3 26.22 16.72 25.49
CA LYS A 3 25.21 16.88 24.42
C LYS A 3 25.94 17.37 23.16
N PRO A 4 25.93 16.64 22.04
CA PRO A 4 26.50 17.16 20.79
C PRO A 4 25.72 18.41 20.34
N SER A 5 26.42 19.32 19.66
CA SER A 5 26.00 20.67 19.29
C SER A 5 24.59 20.72 18.67
N LYS A 6 23.66 21.39 19.38
CA LYS A 6 22.21 21.39 19.10
C LYS A 6 21.79 22.04 17.76
N VAL A 7 22.66 22.81 17.10
CA VAL A 7 22.27 23.69 15.97
C VAL A 7 22.36 22.98 14.62
N PHE A 8 23.35 22.13 14.39
CA PHE A 8 23.44 21.37 13.13
C PHE A 8 22.43 20.22 13.09
N GLY A 9 22.23 19.56 14.23
CA GLY A 9 21.17 18.56 14.39
C GLY A 9 19.77 19.14 14.18
N SER A 10 19.47 20.35 14.66
CA SER A 10 18.10 20.91 14.56
C SER A 10 17.65 21.16 13.13
N ARG A 11 18.53 21.65 12.25
CA ARG A 11 18.20 21.84 10.82
C ARG A 11 17.95 20.51 10.12
N LEU A 12 18.82 19.51 10.36
CA LEU A 12 18.65 18.18 9.78
C LEU A 12 17.35 17.51 10.26
N TYR A 13 17.00 17.66 11.54
CA TYR A 13 15.73 17.16 12.06
C TYR A 13 14.53 17.90 11.46
N LEU A 14 14.61 19.22 11.27
CA LEU A 14 13.54 19.96 10.61
C LEU A 14 13.31 19.48 9.17
N TYR A 15 14.39 19.23 8.40
CA TYR A 15 14.26 18.67 7.05
C TYR A 15 13.62 17.28 7.07
N PHE A 16 14.03 16.43 8.01
CA PHE A 16 13.45 15.10 8.15
C PHE A 16 11.95 15.15 8.48
N GLU A 17 11.54 15.95 9.47
CA GLU A 17 10.12 16.14 9.82
C GLU A 17 9.30 16.73 8.66
N LEU A 18 9.88 17.68 7.92
CA LEU A 18 9.25 18.26 6.74
C LEU A 18 9.05 17.22 5.63
N MET A 19 10.07 16.41 5.34
CA MET A 19 9.98 15.34 4.35
C MET A 19 8.95 14.28 4.73
N MET A 20 8.88 13.90 6.02
CA MET A 20 7.89 12.95 6.53
C MET A 20 6.46 13.52 6.43
N SER A 21 6.29 14.81 6.73
CA SER A 21 5.01 15.50 6.58
C SER A 21 4.56 15.55 5.12
N ILE A 22 5.49 15.84 4.19
CA ILE A 22 5.23 15.81 2.75
C ILE A 22 4.86 14.39 2.30
N ASN A 23 5.59 13.37 2.76
CA ASN A 23 5.26 11.97 2.47
C ASN A 23 3.83 11.63 2.90
N GLN A 24 3.42 12.04 4.10
CA GLN A 24 2.06 11.79 4.59
C GLN A 24 0.99 12.45 3.73
N LEU A 25 1.21 13.72 3.34
CA LEU A 25 0.30 14.44 2.46
C LEU A 25 0.22 13.79 1.08
N CYS A 26 1.36 13.39 0.50
CA CYS A 26 1.42 12.68 -0.77
C CYS A 26 0.73 11.31 -0.69
N GLY A 27 0.93 10.55 0.40
CA GLY A 27 0.29 9.26 0.63
C GLY A 27 -1.23 9.36 0.75
N ILE A 28 -1.72 10.32 1.54
CA ILE A 28 -3.16 10.59 1.67
C ILE A 28 -3.74 11.04 0.32
N ALA A 29 -3.08 11.96 -0.38
CA ALA A 29 -3.50 12.41 -1.70
C ALA A 29 -3.53 11.24 -2.71
N PHE A 30 -2.54 10.34 -2.66
CA PHE A 30 -2.50 9.14 -3.50
C PHE A 30 -3.70 8.22 -3.26
N VAL A 31 -4.06 7.95 -2.01
CA VAL A 31 -5.23 7.11 -1.68
C VAL A 31 -6.53 7.77 -2.13
N ILE A 32 -6.69 9.09 -1.91
CA ILE A 32 -7.89 9.83 -2.34
C ILE A 32 -8.01 9.84 -3.86
N LEU A 33 -6.94 10.19 -4.58
CA LEU A 33 -6.95 10.28 -6.04
C LEU A 33 -7.12 8.91 -6.69
N SER A 34 -6.46 7.87 -6.18
CA SER A 34 -6.68 6.50 -6.67
C SER A 34 -8.10 6.04 -6.42
N GLY A 35 -8.66 6.29 -5.22
CA GLY A 35 -10.05 5.99 -4.90
C GLY A 35 -11.03 6.71 -5.84
N TYR A 36 -10.82 8.00 -6.06
CA TYR A 36 -11.61 8.80 -7.00
C TYR A 36 -11.52 8.26 -8.44
N LEU A 37 -10.31 7.96 -8.91
CA LEU A 37 -10.09 7.42 -10.25
C LEU A 37 -10.80 6.08 -10.44
N PHE A 38 -10.53 5.09 -9.60
CA PHE A 38 -11.15 3.77 -9.72
C PHE A 38 -12.67 3.78 -9.49
N ASN A 39 -13.18 4.75 -8.73
CA ASN A 39 -14.62 4.91 -8.53
C ASN A 39 -15.33 5.57 -9.73
N THR A 40 -14.65 6.48 -10.44
CA THR A 40 -15.21 7.17 -11.61
C THR A 40 -15.04 6.38 -12.91
N MET A 41 -14.13 5.41 -12.95
CA MET A 41 -13.93 4.55 -14.11
C MET A 41 -15.07 3.53 -14.29
N GLY A 42 -15.74 3.60 -15.44
CA GLY A 42 -16.72 2.60 -15.88
C GLY A 42 -17.87 2.42 -14.90
N CYS A 43 -17.92 1.26 -14.22
CA CYS A 43 -18.98 0.92 -13.26
C CYS A 43 -18.59 1.15 -11.79
N GLY A 44 -17.44 1.78 -11.55
CA GLY A 44 -16.89 2.12 -10.24
C GLY A 44 -16.25 0.95 -9.49
N ILE A 45 -15.98 1.15 -8.20
CA ILE A 45 -15.41 0.11 -7.32
C ILE A 45 -16.55 -0.80 -6.86
N LYS A 46 -16.58 -2.03 -7.36
CA LYS A 46 -17.61 -3.03 -7.00
C LYS A 46 -16.99 -4.40 -6.89
N TRP A 47 -17.56 -5.23 -6.03
CA TRP A 47 -17.23 -6.65 -6.03
C TRP A 47 -17.58 -7.28 -7.40
N PRO A 48 -16.73 -8.14 -7.98
CA PRO A 48 -16.93 -8.72 -9.30
C PRO A 48 -18.28 -9.44 -9.42
N SER A 49 -19.08 -9.05 -10.42
CA SER A 49 -20.31 -9.73 -10.82
C SER A 49 -20.34 -10.00 -12.33
N LYS A 50 -21.22 -10.89 -12.78
CA LYS A 50 -21.36 -11.21 -14.21
C LYS A 50 -21.75 -9.94 -14.99
N GLY A 51 -21.06 -9.68 -16.10
CA GLY A 51 -21.34 -8.53 -16.97
C GLY A 51 -20.91 -7.16 -16.44
N ASN A 52 -20.10 -7.09 -15.36
CA ASN A 52 -19.53 -5.82 -14.88
C ASN A 52 -18.00 -5.86 -14.80
N TYR A 53 -17.38 -4.68 -14.93
CA TYR A 53 -15.92 -4.49 -14.87
C TYR A 53 -15.43 -4.03 -13.48
N GLY A 54 -16.29 -4.04 -12.47
CA GLY A 54 -16.01 -3.44 -11.16
C GLY A 54 -14.90 -4.18 -10.41
N GLY A 55 -14.74 -5.48 -10.68
CA GLY A 55 -13.68 -6.30 -10.09
C GLY A 55 -12.26 -5.85 -10.48
N VAL A 56 -12.08 -5.28 -11.68
CA VAL A 56 -10.78 -4.73 -12.12
C VAL A 56 -10.45 -3.45 -11.35
N ASN A 57 -11.43 -2.57 -11.19
CA ASN A 57 -11.28 -1.35 -10.38
C ASN A 57 -11.02 -1.67 -8.91
N PHE A 58 -11.74 -2.66 -8.36
CA PHE A 58 -11.55 -3.15 -7.01
C PHE A 58 -10.13 -3.72 -6.82
N HIS A 59 -9.65 -4.52 -7.79
CA HIS A 59 -8.28 -5.00 -7.79
C HIS A 59 -7.28 -3.84 -7.78
N GLY A 60 -7.44 -2.85 -8.67
CA GLY A 60 -6.55 -1.70 -8.77
C GLY A 60 -6.43 -0.90 -7.47
N ILE A 61 -7.55 -0.53 -6.85
CA ILE A 61 -7.54 0.26 -5.61
C ILE A 61 -6.97 -0.54 -4.43
N PHE A 62 -7.30 -1.83 -4.31
CA PHE A 62 -6.75 -2.67 -3.22
C PHE A 62 -5.25 -2.90 -3.39
N MET A 63 -4.75 -3.06 -4.63
CA MET A 63 -3.31 -3.17 -4.90
C MET A 63 -2.58 -1.86 -4.59
N ALA A 64 -3.15 -0.72 -4.99
CA ALA A 64 -2.60 0.60 -4.69
C ALA A 64 -2.54 0.88 -3.18
N SER A 65 -3.65 0.67 -2.46
CA SER A 65 -3.67 0.90 -1.01
C SER A 65 -2.82 -0.10 -0.23
N GLY A 66 -2.81 -1.38 -0.62
CA GLY A 66 -2.03 -2.42 0.05
C GLY A 66 -0.53 -2.30 -0.19
N LEU A 67 -0.09 -2.50 -1.43
CA LEU A 67 1.32 -2.64 -1.78
C LEU A 67 2.08 -1.32 -1.92
N VAL A 68 1.38 -0.19 -2.11
CA VAL A 68 2.03 1.13 -2.19
C VAL A 68 1.89 1.88 -0.88
N PHE A 69 0.66 2.13 -0.45
CA PHE A 69 0.43 2.96 0.74
C PHE A 69 0.80 2.24 2.05
N PHE A 70 0.10 1.16 2.41
CA PHE A 70 0.37 0.48 3.69
C PHE A 70 1.78 -0.11 3.78
N GLN A 71 2.29 -0.66 2.67
CA GLN A 71 3.69 -1.09 2.59
C GLN A 71 4.67 0.07 2.82
N GLY A 72 4.43 1.25 2.22
CA GLY A 72 5.28 2.42 2.42
C GLY A 72 5.29 2.88 3.87
N GLU A 73 4.13 2.93 4.50
CA GLU A 73 3.97 3.28 5.91
C GLU A 73 4.66 2.26 6.84
N ALA A 74 4.58 0.96 6.51
CA ALA A 74 5.29 -0.08 7.25
C ALA A 74 6.82 0.12 7.22
N LEU A 75 7.38 0.48 6.06
CA LEU A 75 8.82 0.76 5.91
C LEU A 75 9.26 2.01 6.70
N LEU A 76 8.37 2.99 6.87
CA LEU A 76 8.64 4.23 7.61
C LEU A 76 8.32 4.13 9.11
N ALA A 77 7.66 3.06 9.58
CA ALA A 77 7.23 2.92 10.97
C ALA A 77 8.37 3.13 11.99
N TYR A 78 9.54 2.52 11.79
CA TYR A 78 10.70 2.72 12.69
C TYR A 78 11.29 4.13 12.65
N ARG A 79 11.03 4.88 11.59
CA ARG A 79 11.48 6.26 11.41
C ARG A 79 10.54 7.26 12.05
N PHE A 80 9.23 7.05 11.94
CA PHE A 80 8.20 7.83 12.63
C PHE A 80 8.32 7.68 14.15
N TYR A 81 8.36 6.44 14.62
CA TYR A 81 8.35 6.12 16.06
C TYR A 81 9.77 5.98 16.64
N ARG A 82 10.72 6.78 16.14
CA ARG A 82 12.13 6.66 16.52
C ARG A 82 12.43 7.04 17.98
N TYR A 83 11.52 7.81 18.59
CA TYR A 83 11.60 8.26 19.98
C TYR A 83 10.78 7.40 20.93
N ASP A 84 9.95 6.51 20.39
CA ASP A 84 9.11 5.61 21.16
C ASP A 84 9.80 4.29 21.49
N THR A 85 9.08 3.42 22.21
CA THR A 85 9.58 2.09 22.51
C THR A 85 9.73 1.26 21.23
N LYS A 86 10.80 0.46 21.16
CA LYS A 86 11.03 -0.47 20.03
C LYS A 86 9.86 -1.45 19.83
N ALA A 87 9.13 -1.76 20.90
CA ALA A 87 7.95 -2.61 20.85
C ALA A 87 6.82 -1.96 20.04
N LEU A 88 6.56 -0.66 20.26
CA LEU A 88 5.55 0.08 19.51
C LEU A 88 5.90 0.16 18.01
N SER A 89 7.12 0.55 17.67
CA SER A 89 7.54 0.64 16.26
C SER A 89 7.44 -0.71 15.55
N LYS A 90 7.79 -1.81 16.23
CA LYS A 90 7.66 -3.18 15.71
C LYS A 90 6.19 -3.57 15.53
N PHE A 91 5.34 -3.25 16.49
CA PHE A 91 3.91 -3.51 16.39
C PHE A 91 3.28 -2.81 15.20
N VAL A 92 3.54 -1.51 15.02
CA VAL A 92 3.01 -0.72 13.90
C VAL A 92 3.54 -1.25 12.56
N HIS A 93 4.84 -1.57 12.48
CA HIS A 93 5.45 -2.16 11.30
C HIS A 93 4.74 -3.46 10.87
N VAL A 94 4.57 -4.40 11.80
CA VAL A 94 3.90 -5.68 11.52
C VAL A 94 2.43 -5.47 11.21
N ALA A 95 1.73 -4.57 11.92
CA ALA A 95 0.33 -4.30 11.68
C ALA A 95 0.08 -3.77 10.25
N PHE A 96 0.91 -2.85 9.76
CA PHE A 96 0.79 -2.34 8.40
C PHE A 96 1.14 -3.39 7.33
N HIS A 97 2.14 -4.25 7.57
CA HIS A 97 2.41 -5.39 6.69
C HIS A 97 1.24 -6.36 6.62
N LEU A 98 0.62 -6.70 7.75
CA LEU A 98 -0.56 -7.58 7.78
C LEU A 98 -1.74 -6.95 7.03
N LEU A 99 -1.94 -5.64 7.16
CA LEU A 99 -2.98 -4.92 6.43
C LEU A 99 -2.71 -4.92 4.93
N ALA A 100 -1.47 -4.73 4.51
CA ALA A 100 -1.06 -4.83 3.11
C ALA A 100 -1.31 -6.22 2.53
N ILE A 101 -0.99 -7.30 3.27
CA ILE A 101 -1.28 -8.69 2.86
C ILE A 101 -2.79 -8.91 2.71
N ALA A 102 -3.59 -8.43 3.65
CA ALA A 102 -5.05 -8.55 3.59
C ALA A 102 -5.63 -7.84 2.37
N PHE A 103 -5.18 -6.62 2.09
CA PHE A 103 -5.63 -5.83 0.95
C PHE A 103 -5.21 -6.49 -0.37
N PHE A 104 -3.93 -6.86 -0.49
CA PHE A 104 -3.40 -7.55 -1.66
C PHE A 104 -4.17 -8.86 -1.94
N SER A 105 -4.39 -9.69 -0.92
CA SER A 105 -5.07 -10.99 -1.06
C SER A 105 -6.53 -10.80 -1.52
N THR A 106 -7.20 -9.78 -0.99
CA THR A 106 -8.59 -9.44 -1.37
C THR A 106 -8.64 -8.90 -2.80
N GLY A 107 -7.71 -8.03 -3.19
CA GLY A 107 -7.60 -7.48 -4.54
C GLY A 107 -7.27 -8.54 -5.59
N LEU A 108 -6.40 -9.50 -5.27
CA LEU A 108 -6.09 -10.63 -6.15
C LEU A 108 -7.31 -11.54 -6.33
N SER A 109 -8.00 -11.87 -5.23
CA SER A 109 -9.22 -12.67 -5.25
C SER A 109 -10.30 -12.03 -6.12
N ALA A 110 -10.49 -10.70 -6.02
CA ALA A 110 -11.42 -9.97 -6.86
C ALA A 110 -11.09 -10.09 -8.36
N MET A 111 -9.80 -10.03 -8.73
CA MET A 111 -9.39 -10.19 -10.14
C MET A 111 -9.59 -11.62 -10.65
N ILE A 112 -9.27 -12.64 -9.84
CA ILE A 112 -9.49 -14.04 -10.20
C ILE A 112 -10.98 -14.29 -10.43
N ILE A 113 -11.85 -13.83 -9.52
CA ILE A 113 -13.30 -13.98 -9.64
C ILE A 113 -13.82 -13.20 -10.86
N HIS A 114 -13.28 -12.01 -11.14
CA HIS A 114 -13.66 -11.24 -12.33
C HIS A 114 -13.35 -12.02 -13.61
N LYS A 115 -12.16 -12.61 -13.72
CA LYS A 115 -11.75 -13.41 -14.89
C LYS A 115 -12.58 -14.68 -15.06
N ASN A 116 -12.86 -15.39 -13.95
CA ASN A 116 -13.75 -16.55 -13.94
C ASN A 116 -15.15 -16.20 -14.47
N LYS A 117 -15.69 -15.03 -14.11
CA LYS A 117 -17.04 -14.60 -14.50
C LYS A 117 -17.13 -14.04 -15.92
N SER A 118 -15.97 -13.70 -16.52
CA SER A 118 -15.86 -13.12 -17.86
C SER A 118 -15.28 -14.11 -18.88
N ASP A 119 -15.06 -15.37 -18.49
CA ASP A 119 -14.44 -16.42 -19.32
C ASP A 119 -13.10 -16.00 -19.93
N ILE A 120 -12.25 -15.32 -19.15
CA ILE A 120 -10.92 -14.84 -19.57
C ILE A 120 -9.82 -15.70 -18.95
N ASP A 121 -8.91 -16.21 -19.79
CA ASP A 121 -7.73 -16.97 -19.37
C ASP A 121 -6.87 -16.28 -18.30
N HIS A 122 -6.45 -17.04 -17.29
CA HIS A 122 -5.62 -16.55 -16.18
C HIS A 122 -4.13 -16.45 -16.54
N PHE A 123 -3.43 -15.54 -15.84
CA PHE A 123 -1.96 -15.45 -15.80
C PHE A 123 -1.20 -15.45 -17.15
N LYS A 124 -1.76 -14.82 -18.19
CA LYS A 124 -1.12 -14.70 -19.51
C LYS A 124 -0.25 -13.43 -19.66
N SER A 125 -0.39 -12.45 -18.77
CA SER A 125 0.32 -11.17 -18.89
C SER A 125 1.58 -11.14 -18.03
N VAL A 126 2.61 -10.42 -18.50
CA VAL A 126 3.83 -10.16 -17.71
C VAL A 126 3.51 -9.50 -16.37
N HIS A 127 2.53 -8.60 -16.34
CA HIS A 127 2.03 -8.00 -15.09
C HIS A 127 1.62 -9.06 -14.06
N SER A 128 0.89 -10.10 -14.49
CA SER A 128 0.42 -11.14 -13.59
C SER A 128 1.54 -12.05 -13.07
N TRP A 129 2.59 -12.27 -13.86
CA TRP A 129 3.79 -13.02 -13.43
C TRP A 129 4.59 -12.23 -12.41
N ILE A 130 4.83 -10.94 -12.67
CA ILE A 130 5.48 -10.05 -11.71
C ILE A 130 4.64 -9.96 -10.43
N GLY A 131 3.32 -9.82 -10.54
CA GLY A 131 2.41 -9.74 -9.40
C GLY A 131 2.48 -10.96 -8.49
N ILE A 132 2.49 -12.18 -9.05
CA ILE A 132 2.67 -13.42 -8.27
C ILE A 132 4.08 -13.46 -7.65
N GLY A 133 5.12 -13.07 -8.39
CA GLY A 133 6.48 -13.03 -7.87
C GLY A 133 6.62 -12.08 -6.67
N VAL A 134 6.07 -10.88 -6.78
CA VAL A 134 6.04 -9.88 -5.70
C VAL A 134 5.26 -10.42 -4.50
N MET A 135 4.10 -11.04 -4.72
CA MET A 135 3.32 -11.67 -3.65
C MET A 135 4.14 -12.71 -2.89
N PHE A 136 4.82 -13.60 -3.61
CA PHE A 136 5.61 -14.66 -2.99
C PHE A 136 6.72 -14.08 -2.12
N VAL A 137 7.48 -13.11 -2.65
CA VAL A 137 8.54 -12.42 -1.89
C VAL A 137 7.97 -11.69 -0.67
N TYR A 138 6.81 -11.04 -0.83
CA TYR A 138 6.19 -10.26 0.24
C TYR A 138 5.73 -11.13 1.40
N VAL A 139 5.19 -12.33 1.15
CA VAL A 139 4.76 -13.25 2.21
C VAL A 139 5.94 -13.89 2.93
N VAL A 140 7.07 -14.06 2.25
CA VAL A 140 8.32 -14.57 2.85
C VAL A 140 9.03 -13.52 3.70
N GLN A 141 8.86 -12.24 3.38
CA GLN A 141 9.42 -11.09 4.09
C GLN A 141 8.78 -10.89 5.47
#